data_AF-A0A7S4QP98-F1
#
_entry.id   AF-A0A7S4QP98-F1
#
_cell.length_a   1.000
_cell.length_b   1.000
_cell.length_c   1.000
_cell.angle_alpha   90.00
_cell.angle_beta   90.00
_cell.angle_gamma   90.00
#
_symmetry.space_group_name_H-M   'P 1'
#
loop_
_entity.id
_entity.type
_entity.pdbx_description
1 polymer ?
#
loop_
_entity_poly.entity_id
_entity_poly.type
_entity_poly.pdbx_seq_one_letter_code
_entity_poly.pdbx_strand_id
1 'polypeptide(L)'
;EESCDFVKEQTVDVESKHEFITETEEVKTTESEKEEKTKTTSRHKVVTKVKEYHWKVTVTYSLFAFPGNDPESGKIVLQSREASTVIVTTGGKQSPLPSKSINDPIDVSLTWLLEKTSDQDSFNCNFSIDREATSCRTPRQNEEIFAAIAFFIK
;
A
#
# COMPACT_ATOMS: atom_id res chain seq x y z
N GLU A 1 -7.29 8.93 -5.96
CA GLU A 1 -8.28 7.89 -6.31
C GLU A 1 -7.66 6.52 -6.10
N GLU A 2 -8.44 5.61 -5.53
CA GLU A 2 -8.04 4.22 -5.32
C GLU A 2 -9.08 3.30 -5.98
N SER A 3 -8.63 2.29 -6.72
CA SER A 3 -9.51 1.27 -7.31
C SER A 3 -9.05 -0.14 -6.92
N CYS A 4 -10.00 -1.05 -6.81
CA CYS A 4 -9.74 -2.47 -6.56
C CYS A 4 -10.53 -3.34 -7.55
N ASP A 5 -9.79 -3.96 -8.47
CA ASP A 5 -10.34 -4.68 -9.61
C ASP A 5 -9.99 -6.18 -9.51
N PHE A 6 -10.98 -7.03 -9.78
CA PHE A 6 -10.75 -8.48 -9.82
C PHE A 6 -9.98 -8.88 -11.07
N VAL A 7 -8.86 -9.59 -10.91
CA VAL A 7 -8.00 -10.01 -12.03
C VAL A 7 -8.28 -11.45 -12.43
N LYS A 8 -8.13 -12.40 -11.50
CA LYS A 8 -8.25 -13.83 -11.79
C LYS A 8 -8.51 -14.67 -10.53
N GLU A 9 -9.12 -15.83 -10.74
CA GLU A 9 -9.23 -16.93 -9.76
C GLU A 9 -8.28 -18.05 -10.19
N GLN A 10 -7.49 -18.57 -9.26
CA GLN A 10 -6.56 -19.66 -9.49
C GLN A 10 -6.70 -20.69 -8.38
N THR A 11 -6.73 -21.98 -8.71
CA THR A 11 -6.66 -23.05 -7.71
C THR A 11 -5.22 -23.50 -7.61
N VAL A 12 -4.63 -23.40 -6.42
CA VAL A 12 -3.26 -23.82 -6.15
C VAL A 12 -3.28 -24.99 -5.18
N ASP A 13 -2.50 -26.01 -5.52
CA ASP A 13 -2.28 -27.18 -4.68
C ASP A 13 -1.23 -26.80 -3.62
N VAL A 14 -1.69 -26.62 -2.37
CA VAL A 14 -0.80 -26.34 -1.24
C VAL A 14 -0.52 -27.65 -0.51
N GLU A 15 0.76 -27.98 -0.42
CA GLU A 15 1.23 -29.17 0.26
C GLU A 15 1.09 -29.00 1.78
N SER A 16 0.41 -29.95 2.44
CA SER A 16 0.35 -29.98 3.90
C SER A 16 1.71 -30.36 4.47
N LYS A 17 2.06 -29.79 5.64
CA LYS A 17 3.25 -30.19 6.41
C LYS A 17 3.16 -31.62 6.97
N HIS A 18 1.98 -32.24 6.95
CA HIS A 18 1.76 -33.57 7.48
C HIS A 18 1.80 -34.64 6.37
N GLU A 19 2.66 -35.64 6.58
CA GLU A 19 2.75 -36.84 5.76
C GLU A 19 2.28 -38.05 6.58
N PHE A 20 1.54 -38.96 5.95
CA PHE A 20 1.12 -40.22 6.59
C PHE A 20 1.81 -41.39 5.89
N ILE A 21 2.45 -42.23 6.69
CA ILE A 21 3.06 -43.47 6.24
C ILE A 21 2.13 -44.60 6.67
N THR A 22 1.65 -45.38 5.71
CA THR A 22 0.88 -46.60 5.98
C THR A 22 1.76 -47.79 5.62
N GLU A 23 2.10 -48.60 6.62
CA GLU A 23 2.78 -49.88 6.42
C GLU A 23 1.72 -50.97 6.42
N THR A 24 1.63 -51.72 5.32
CA THR A 24 0.74 -52.88 5.22
C THR A 24 1.61 -54.12 5.11
N GLU A 25 1.47 -55.03 6.08
CA GLU A 25 2.07 -56.36 6.03
C GLU A 25 1.03 -57.34 5.48
N GLU A 26 1.24 -57.83 4.25
CA GLU A 26 0.47 -58.95 3.71
C GLU A 26 1.27 -60.24 3.93
N VAL A 27 0.72 -61.13 4.75
CA VAL A 27 1.24 -62.50 4.89
C VAL A 27 0.52 -63.36 3.87
N LYS A 28 1.23 -63.75 2.79
CA LYS A 28 0.75 -64.77 1.86
C LYS A 28 1.20 -66.14 2.33
N THR A 29 0.27 -66.94 2.83
CA THR A 29 0.50 -68.35 3.14
C THR A 29 0.28 -69.17 1.88
N THR A 30 1.37 -69.52 1.18
CA THR A 30 1.36 -70.62 0.20
C THR A 30 1.75 -71.91 0.91
N GLU A 31 1.09 -73.03 0.57
CA GLU A 31 1.11 -74.36 1.22
C GLU A 31 2.47 -75.09 1.24
N SER A 32 3.59 -74.37 1.25
CA SER A 32 4.93 -74.92 1.33
C SER A 32 5.77 -74.01 2.24
N GLU A 33 5.99 -74.49 3.46
CA GLU A 33 6.74 -73.98 4.63
C GLU A 33 7.88 -72.95 4.43
N LYS A 34 7.62 -71.83 3.76
CA LYS A 34 8.46 -70.62 3.80
C LYS A 34 7.58 -69.39 3.86
N GLU A 35 7.54 -68.77 5.04
CA GLU A 35 6.92 -67.47 5.26
C GLU A 35 7.74 -66.39 4.55
N GLU A 36 7.25 -65.88 3.42
CA GLU A 36 7.85 -64.75 2.72
C GLU A 36 7.06 -63.48 3.08
N LYS A 37 7.58 -62.71 4.07
CA LYS A 37 6.98 -61.45 4.49
C LYS A 37 7.31 -60.35 3.49
N THR A 38 6.33 -59.92 2.71
CA THR A 38 6.49 -58.78 1.81
C THR A 38 6.01 -57.52 2.50
N LYS A 39 6.94 -56.66 2.94
CA LYS A 39 6.61 -55.37 3.56
C LYS A 39 6.40 -54.33 2.47
N THR A 40 5.19 -53.79 2.36
CA THR A 40 4.88 -52.72 1.41
C THR A 40 4.66 -51.41 2.17
N THR A 41 5.50 -50.41 1.91
CA THR A 41 5.40 -49.07 2.50
C THR A 41 4.76 -48.12 1.50
N SER A 42 3.58 -47.58 1.83
CA SER A 42 2.89 -46.57 1.03
C SER A 42 2.96 -45.21 1.72
N ARG A 43 3.44 -44.17 1.00
CA ARG A 43 3.55 -42.79 1.50
C ARG A 43 2.40 -41.97 0.92
N HIS A 44 1.52 -41.48 1.79
CA HIS A 44 0.40 -40.63 1.40
C HIS A 44 0.70 -39.17 1.77
N LYS A 45 0.56 -38.28 0.79
CA LYS A 45 0.74 -36.83 0.97
C LYS A 45 -0.61 -36.13 0.83
N VAL A 46 -0.97 -35.33 1.82
CA VAL A 46 -2.23 -34.57 1.81
C VAL A 46 -2.01 -33.28 1.03
N VAL A 47 -2.65 -33.17 -0.13
CA VAL A 47 -2.66 -31.97 -0.96
C VAL A 47 -3.98 -31.23 -0.73
N THR A 48 -3.90 -29.97 -0.28
CA THR A 48 -5.10 -29.14 -0.07
C THR A 48 -5.25 -28.19 -1.25
N LYS A 49 -6.41 -28.26 -1.93
CA LYS A 49 -6.75 -27.34 -3.01
C LYS A 49 -7.22 -26.01 -2.42
N VAL A 50 -6.44 -24.96 -2.57
CA VAL A 50 -6.80 -23.62 -2.11
C VAL A 50 -7.18 -22.75 -3.31
N LYS A 51 -8.32 -22.06 -3.22
CA LYS A 51 -8.73 -21.05 -4.19
C LYS A 51 -8.12 -19.71 -3.83
N GLU A 52 -7.31 -19.18 -4.73
CA GLU A 52 -6.70 -17.86 -4.67
C GLU A 52 -7.45 -16.89 -5.59
N TYR A 53 -7.77 -15.70 -5.06
CA TYR A 53 -8.38 -14.61 -5.79
C TYR A 53 -7.39 -13.44 -5.87
N HIS A 54 -7.03 -13.04 -7.08
CA HIS A 54 -6.10 -11.96 -7.35
C HIS A 54 -6.87 -10.66 -7.61
N TRP A 55 -6.56 -9.63 -6.84
CA TRP A 55 -7.17 -8.30 -6.91
C TRP A 55 -6.10 -7.27 -7.23
N LYS A 56 -6.25 -6.53 -8.32
CA LYS A 56 -5.37 -5.41 -8.67
C LYS A 56 -5.85 -4.18 -7.93
N VAL A 57 -5.01 -3.63 -7.09
CA VAL A 57 -5.23 -2.37 -6.40
C VAL A 57 -4.43 -1.30 -7.13
N THR A 58 -5.09 -0.22 -7.54
CA THR A 58 -4.47 0.91 -8.22
C THR A 58 -4.70 2.16 -7.40
N VAL A 59 -3.63 2.93 -7.17
CA VAL A 59 -3.66 4.21 -6.48
C VAL A 59 -3.13 5.28 -7.43
N THR A 60 -3.95 6.29 -7.67
CA THR A 60 -3.61 7.43 -8.54
C THR A 60 -3.73 8.72 -7.75
N TYR A 61 -2.67 9.52 -7.76
CA TYR A 61 -2.68 10.87 -7.18
C TYR A 61 -2.09 11.88 -8.15
N SER A 62 -2.52 13.13 -8.00
CA SER A 62 -2.02 14.28 -8.75
C SER A 62 -1.82 15.43 -7.78
N LEU A 63 -0.65 16.07 -7.87
CA LEU A 63 -0.29 17.30 -7.20
C LEU A 63 -0.25 18.40 -8.26
N PHE A 64 -1.07 19.43 -8.08
CA PHE A 64 -1.14 20.55 -9.00
C PHE A 64 -1.30 21.85 -8.23
N ALA A 65 -0.83 22.95 -8.82
CA ALA A 65 -1.08 24.30 -8.35
C ALA A 65 -2.10 24.96 -9.28
N PHE A 66 -2.93 25.83 -8.75
CA PHE A 66 -3.89 26.61 -9.53
C PHE A 66 -3.92 28.06 -9.00
N PRO A 67 -4.06 29.07 -9.87
CA PRO A 67 -4.16 30.45 -9.45
C PRO A 67 -5.56 30.78 -8.90
N GLY A 68 -5.61 31.43 -7.75
CA GLY A 68 -6.87 31.92 -7.20
C GLY A 68 -7.73 30.82 -6.58
N ASN A 69 -9.01 30.77 -6.97
CA ASN A 69 -10.02 29.89 -6.37
C ASN A 69 -10.40 28.71 -7.28
N ASP A 70 -10.19 28.82 -8.58
CA ASP A 70 -10.72 27.86 -9.56
C ASP A 70 -9.64 26.82 -9.92
N PRO A 71 -9.80 25.54 -9.48
CA PRO A 71 -8.82 24.49 -9.73
C PRO A 71 -8.71 24.08 -11.21
N GLU A 72 -9.73 24.40 -12.03
CA GLU A 72 -9.78 24.04 -13.44
C GLU A 72 -9.22 25.15 -14.33
N SER A 73 -9.35 26.42 -13.92
CA SER A 73 -8.72 27.53 -14.62
C SER A 73 -7.22 27.63 -14.26
N GLY A 74 -6.35 27.40 -15.24
CA GLY A 74 -4.90 27.60 -15.04
C GLY A 74 -4.20 26.54 -14.20
N LYS A 75 -4.71 25.30 -14.21
CA LYS A 75 -4.10 24.14 -13.55
C LYS A 75 -2.66 23.87 -14.04
N ILE A 76 -1.71 23.91 -13.11
CA ILE A 76 -0.31 23.55 -13.33
C ILE A 76 -0.03 22.25 -12.60
N VAL A 77 0.05 21.14 -13.33
CA VAL A 77 0.38 19.83 -12.75
C VAL A 77 1.87 19.80 -12.40
N LEU A 78 2.17 19.67 -11.10
CA LEU A 78 3.54 19.57 -10.59
C LEU A 78 4.02 18.12 -10.65
N GLN A 79 3.15 17.19 -10.28
CA GLN A 79 3.45 15.77 -10.28
C GLN A 79 2.17 14.97 -10.39
N SER A 80 2.22 13.85 -11.12
CA SER A 80 1.18 12.83 -11.05
C SER A 80 1.85 11.47 -10.96
N ARG A 81 1.17 10.53 -10.30
CA ARG A 81 1.65 9.16 -10.20
C ARG A 81 0.48 8.20 -10.15
N GLU A 82 0.68 7.08 -10.82
CA GLU A 82 -0.14 5.89 -10.72
C GLU A 82 0.77 4.76 -10.20
N ALA A 83 0.28 4.02 -9.21
CA ALA A 83 0.93 2.82 -8.70
C ALA A 83 -0.10 1.70 -8.61
N SER A 84 0.29 0.48 -8.98
CA SER A 84 -0.58 -0.67 -8.84
C SER A 84 0.15 -1.89 -8.27
N THR A 85 -0.59 -2.72 -7.55
CA THR A 85 -0.12 -3.99 -6.98
C THR A 85 -1.22 -5.04 -7.02
N VAL A 86 -0.84 -6.31 -6.92
CA VAL A 86 -1.79 -7.43 -6.89
C VAL A 86 -1.83 -8.03 -5.49
N ILE A 87 -3.01 -8.03 -4.89
CA ILE A 87 -3.29 -8.70 -3.61
C ILE A 87 -3.90 -10.06 -3.89
N VAL A 88 -3.39 -11.09 -3.21
CA VAL A 88 -3.93 -12.46 -3.28
C VAL A 88 -4.70 -12.75 -2.00
N THR A 89 -5.94 -13.23 -2.14
CA THR A 89 -6.82 -13.58 -1.02
C THR A 89 -7.29 -15.02 -1.13
N THR A 90 -7.55 -15.67 0.01
CA THR A 90 -8.05 -17.04 0.10
C THR A 90 -9.30 -17.07 1.00
N GLY A 91 -10.16 -18.07 0.86
CA GLY A 91 -11.34 -18.24 1.73
C GLY A 91 -12.65 -17.57 1.25
N GLY A 92 -12.67 -16.93 0.08
CA GLY A 92 -13.90 -16.47 -0.56
C GLY A 92 -13.68 -15.38 -1.62
N LYS A 93 -14.65 -15.20 -2.53
CA LYS A 93 -14.62 -14.15 -3.58
C LYS A 93 -15.13 -12.81 -3.05
N GLN A 94 -14.55 -12.35 -1.94
CA GLN A 94 -14.84 -11.02 -1.39
C GLN A 94 -13.67 -10.09 -1.68
N SER A 95 -13.98 -8.89 -2.18
CA SER A 95 -12.95 -7.88 -2.44
C SER A 95 -12.29 -7.45 -1.12
N PRO A 96 -10.95 -7.37 -1.05
CA PRO A 96 -10.26 -6.91 0.16
C PRO A 96 -10.43 -5.40 0.40
N LEU A 97 -10.77 -4.64 -0.64
CA LEU A 97 -10.95 -3.19 -0.61
C LEU A 97 -12.22 -2.77 -1.35
N PRO A 98 -12.76 -1.57 -1.10
CA PRO A 98 -13.82 -1.00 -1.93
C PRO A 98 -13.39 -0.94 -3.41
N SER A 99 -14.33 -1.18 -4.32
CA SER A 99 -14.04 -1.18 -5.77
C SER A 99 -13.52 0.17 -6.26
N LYS A 100 -13.99 1.27 -5.67
CA LYS A 100 -13.51 2.63 -5.92
C LYS A 100 -13.64 3.46 -4.66
N SER A 101 -12.57 4.17 -4.31
CA SER A 101 -12.53 5.16 -3.23
C SER A 101 -11.99 6.48 -3.77
N ILE A 102 -12.74 7.56 -3.57
CA ILE A 102 -12.32 8.92 -3.89
C ILE A 102 -12.12 9.63 -2.56
N ASN A 103 -10.86 9.98 -2.27
CA ASN A 103 -10.53 10.79 -1.11
C ASN A 103 -10.74 12.27 -1.48
N ASP A 104 -11.19 13.06 -0.50
CA ASP A 104 -11.31 14.50 -0.67
C ASP A 104 -9.94 15.12 -0.99
N PRO A 105 -9.86 16.07 -1.94
CA PRO A 105 -8.62 16.75 -2.26
C PRO A 105 -8.14 17.56 -1.04
N ILE A 106 -6.82 17.59 -0.85
CA ILE A 106 -6.19 18.39 0.19
C ILE A 106 -5.71 19.67 -0.47
N ASP A 107 -6.40 20.78 -0.18
CA ASP A 107 -6.06 22.10 -0.69
C ASP A 107 -5.23 22.86 0.35
N VAL A 108 -4.09 23.42 -0.09
CA VAL A 108 -3.20 24.23 0.76
C VAL A 108 -2.91 25.54 0.06
N SER A 109 -3.24 26.66 0.71
CA SER A 109 -2.88 27.98 0.20
C SER A 109 -1.36 28.17 0.28
N LEU A 110 -0.74 28.43 -0.85
CA LEU A 110 0.69 28.79 -0.93
C LEU A 110 0.92 30.30 -0.83
N THR A 111 -0.12 31.10 -0.64
CA THR A 111 -0.05 32.58 -0.69
C THR A 111 1.01 33.13 0.26
N TRP A 112 0.96 32.73 1.54
CA TRP A 112 1.93 33.21 2.54
C TRP A 112 3.37 32.82 2.17
N LEU A 113 3.58 31.60 1.67
CA LEU A 113 4.91 31.14 1.28
C LEU A 113 5.46 31.93 0.10
N LEU A 114 4.62 32.16 -0.93
CA LEU A 114 5.00 32.91 -2.13
C LEU A 114 5.24 34.39 -1.82
N GLU A 115 4.52 34.99 -0.88
CA GLU A 115 4.79 36.35 -0.37
C GLU A 115 6.17 36.50 0.27
N LYS A 116 6.77 35.40 0.76
CA LYS A 116 8.12 35.42 1.34
C LYS A 116 9.23 35.13 0.32
N THR A 117 8.90 35.02 -0.96
CA THR A 117 9.90 34.93 -2.03
C THR A 117 10.24 36.32 -2.58
N SER A 118 11.51 36.54 -2.92
CA SER A 118 12.02 37.78 -3.51
C SER A 118 11.56 37.93 -4.97
N ASP A 119 11.90 39.07 -5.57
CA ASP A 119 11.55 39.43 -6.94
C ASP A 119 11.70 38.28 -7.95
N GLN A 120 10.84 38.33 -8.99
CA GLN A 120 10.52 37.27 -9.96
C GLN A 120 11.72 36.52 -10.56
N ASP A 121 12.91 37.11 -10.55
CA ASP A 121 14.10 36.55 -11.19
C ASP A 121 15.03 35.76 -10.25
N SER A 122 14.92 35.94 -8.93
CA SER A 122 15.92 35.39 -7.98
C SER A 122 15.39 34.31 -7.04
N PHE A 123 14.06 34.19 -6.86
CA PHE A 123 13.40 33.18 -6.01
C PHE A 123 14.08 32.97 -4.63
N ASN A 124 14.69 34.01 -4.07
CA ASN A 124 15.32 33.94 -2.76
C ASN A 124 14.25 34.02 -1.67
N CYS A 125 14.42 33.24 -0.62
CA CYS A 125 13.54 33.35 0.55
C CYS A 125 13.92 34.59 1.36
N ASN A 126 13.00 35.55 1.46
CA ASN A 126 13.13 36.78 2.22
C ASN A 126 12.60 36.66 3.66
N PHE A 127 12.29 35.44 4.11
CA PHE A 127 11.89 35.23 5.50
C PHE A 127 13.07 35.53 6.43
N SER A 128 12.90 36.52 7.30
CA SER A 128 13.87 36.92 8.29
C SER A 128 13.19 37.09 9.65
N ILE A 129 13.96 36.85 10.71
CA ILE A 129 13.56 37.07 12.09
C ILE A 129 14.36 38.25 12.60
N ASP A 130 13.68 39.25 13.17
CA ASP A 130 14.36 40.35 13.82
C ASP A 130 15.01 39.87 15.13
N ARG A 131 16.34 39.80 15.14
CA ARG A 131 17.13 39.37 16.30
C ARG A 131 17.42 40.51 17.28
N GLU A 132 17.15 41.75 16.89
CA GLU A 132 17.37 42.93 17.72
C GLU A 132 16.11 43.32 18.49
N ALA A 133 14.96 42.76 18.12
CA ALA A 133 13.71 42.93 18.83
C ALA A 133 13.82 42.46 20.30
N THR A 134 13.29 43.27 21.22
CA THR A 134 13.20 42.91 22.65
C THR A 134 12.28 41.71 22.90
N SER A 135 11.37 41.43 21.97
CA SER A 135 10.50 40.24 21.95
C SER A 135 11.17 39.01 21.33
N CYS A 136 12.41 39.11 20.82
CA CYS A 136 13.11 37.99 20.21
C CYS A 136 13.39 36.90 21.26
N ARG A 137 12.88 35.70 20.99
CA ARG A 137 13.03 34.47 21.78
C ARG A 137 13.81 33.44 20.97
N THR A 138 13.78 32.19 21.45
CA THR A 138 14.29 31.05 20.68
C THR A 138 13.63 31.01 19.31
N PRO A 139 14.32 30.55 18.25
CA PRO A 139 13.81 30.64 16.89
C PRO A 139 12.36 30.15 16.72
N ARG A 140 12.00 29.02 17.35
CA ARG A 140 10.64 28.43 17.29
C ARG A 140 9.55 29.21 18.03
N GLN A 141 9.92 30.21 18.82
CA GLN A 141 9.03 30.99 19.68
C GLN A 141 9.00 32.48 19.28
N ASN A 142 9.48 32.81 18.08
CA ASN A 142 9.39 34.16 17.54
C ASN A 142 8.04 34.41 16.90
N GLU A 143 7.61 35.67 16.94
CA GLU A 143 6.29 36.11 16.45
C GLU A 143 6.12 35.81 14.96
N GLU A 144 7.18 35.94 14.17
CA GLU A 144 7.20 35.63 12.75
C GLU A 144 6.95 34.14 12.47
N ILE A 145 7.44 33.25 13.35
CA ILE A 145 7.18 31.81 13.27
C ILE A 145 5.74 31.51 13.68
N PHE A 146 5.24 32.15 14.74
CA PHE A 146 3.84 31.99 15.15
C PHE A 146 2.88 32.45 14.05
N ALA A 147 3.17 33.55 13.37
CA ALA A 147 2.40 34.04 12.23
C ALA A 147 2.39 33.03 11.07
N ALA A 148 3.55 32.44 10.75
CA ALA A 148 3.65 31.40 9.72
C ALA A 148 2.82 30.16 10.07
N ILE A 149 2.95 29.66 11.30
CA ILE A 149 2.23 28.48 11.78
C ILE A 149 0.72 28.73 11.82
N ALA A 150 0.31 29.91 12.29
CA ALA A 150 -1.11 30.28 12.37
C ALA A 150 -1.80 30.34 11.00
N PHE A 151 -1.04 30.59 9.92
CA PHE A 151 -1.57 30.58 8.56
C PHE A 151 -1.89 29.15 8.06
N PHE A 152 -1.04 28.17 8.36
CA PHE A 152 -1.19 26.80 7.84
C PHE A 152 -1.99 25.85 8.75
N ILE A 153 -2.21 26.21 10.01
CA ILE A 153 -3.03 25.43 10.96
C ILE A 153 -4.52 25.79 10.88
N LYS A 154 -4.86 26.93 10.26
CA LYS A 154 -6.24 27.35 10.01
C LYS A 154 -6.81 26.67 8.78
#